data_AF-A0A4Q3YLG4-F1
#
_entry.id   AF-A0A4Q3YLG4-F1
#
_cell.length_a   1.000
_cell.length_b   1.000
_cell.length_c   1.000
_cell.angle_alpha   90.00
_cell.angle_beta   90.00
_cell.angle_gamma   90.00
#
_symmetry.space_group_name_H-M   'P 1'
#
loop_
_entity.id
_entity.type
_entity.pdbx_description
1 polymer ?
#
loop_
_entity_poly.entity_id
_entity_poly.type
_entity_poly.pdbx_seq_one_letter_code
_entity_poly.pdbx_strand_id
1 'polypeptide(L)'
;MGRRNYDRYSDDDWRVAGATLQQILLNGWPVFAECDKCSVRIKADVESIARRLGGSYSLWGSKFRCRCVGCPGRVTFYLHPPGAIMAVAMTAKH
;
A
#
# COMPACT_ATOMS: atom_id res chain seq x y z
N MET A 1 -23.37 -3.55 -15.91
CA MET A 1 -22.78 -2.86 -14.75
C MET A 1 -21.69 -1.93 -15.26
N GLY A 2 -21.92 -0.61 -15.17
CA GLY A 2 -21.06 0.39 -15.76
C GLY A 2 -19.63 0.30 -15.23
N ARG A 3 -18.65 0.34 -16.14
CA ARG A 3 -17.23 0.49 -15.80
C ARG A 3 -17.10 1.73 -14.90
N ARG A 4 -16.87 1.54 -13.60
CA ARG A 4 -16.60 2.63 -12.66
C ARG A 4 -15.36 3.34 -13.18
N ASN A 5 -15.50 4.61 -13.52
CA ASN A 5 -14.42 5.40 -14.10
C ASN A 5 -13.34 5.62 -13.03
N TYR A 6 -12.31 4.77 -13.03
CA TYR A 6 -11.23 4.80 -12.05
C TYR A 6 -10.42 6.11 -12.10
N ASP A 7 -10.50 6.86 -13.21
CA ASP A 7 -9.96 8.22 -13.38
C ASP A 7 -10.46 9.24 -12.36
N ARG A 8 -11.62 9.02 -11.73
CA ARG A 8 -12.19 9.97 -10.75
C ARG A 8 -11.90 9.61 -9.29
N TYR A 9 -11.25 8.48 -9.02
CA TYR A 9 -10.94 8.09 -7.65
C TYR A 9 -9.80 8.94 -7.10
N SER A 10 -10.09 9.65 -6.01
CA SER A 10 -9.08 10.35 -5.23
C SER A 10 -8.28 9.36 -4.39
N ASP A 11 -7.14 9.78 -3.86
CA ASP A 11 -6.31 8.99 -2.94
C ASP A 11 -7.14 8.48 -1.72
N ASP A 12 -8.10 9.28 -1.25
CA ASP A 12 -9.01 8.94 -0.15
C ASP A 12 -10.02 7.84 -0.54
N ASP A 13 -10.53 7.83 -1.78
CA ASP A 13 -11.41 6.76 -2.28
C ASP A 13 -10.68 5.41 -2.32
N TRP A 14 -9.40 5.43 -2.74
CA TRP A 14 -8.54 4.24 -2.70
C TRP A 14 -8.24 3.79 -1.27
N ARG A 15 -8.08 4.72 -0.33
CA ARG A 15 -7.96 4.42 1.10
C ARG A 15 -9.21 3.74 1.64
N VAL A 16 -10.40 4.25 1.35
CA VAL A 16 -11.65 3.65 1.82
C VAL A 16 -11.84 2.25 1.22
N ALA A 17 -11.53 2.08 -0.06
CA ALA A 17 -11.73 0.80 -0.75
C ALA A 17 -10.65 -0.26 -0.41
N GLY A 18 -9.49 0.15 0.09
CA GLY A 18 -8.38 -0.70 0.52
C GLY A 18 -7.90 -0.35 1.93
N ALA A 19 -8.83 -0.11 2.85
CA ALA A 19 -8.53 0.36 4.20
C ALA A 19 -7.76 -0.70 5.01
N THR A 20 -8.02 -1.98 4.76
CA THR A 20 -7.39 -3.11 5.44
C THR A 20 -6.61 -4.01 4.50
N LEU A 21 -5.65 -4.75 5.03
CA LEU A 21 -4.90 -5.78 4.30
C LEU A 21 -5.83 -6.81 3.64
N GLN A 22 -6.91 -7.20 4.33
CA GLN A 22 -7.89 -8.14 3.79
C GLN A 22 -8.61 -7.58 2.56
N GLN A 23 -9.01 -6.31 2.57
CA GLN A 23 -9.61 -5.67 1.40
C GLN A 23 -8.62 -5.58 0.24
N ILE A 24 -7.36 -5.19 0.51
CA ILE A 24 -6.30 -5.15 -0.50
C ILE A 24 -6.09 -6.54 -1.13
N LEU A 25 -6.09 -7.60 -0.33
CA LEU A 25 -5.99 -8.99 -0.81
C LEU A 25 -7.20 -9.41 -1.65
N LEU A 26 -8.42 -9.15 -1.17
CA LEU A 26 -9.65 -9.48 -1.89
C LEU A 26 -9.74 -8.76 -3.23
N ASN A 27 -9.29 -7.51 -3.27
CA ASN A 27 -9.24 -6.72 -4.49
C ASN A 27 -8.05 -7.08 -5.41
N GLY A 28 -7.09 -7.89 -4.92
CA GLY A 28 -5.90 -8.29 -5.67
C GLY A 28 -4.94 -7.13 -5.96
N TRP A 29 -4.92 -6.09 -5.12
CA TRP A 29 -4.16 -4.87 -5.37
C TRP A 29 -2.69 -5.04 -4.98
N PRO A 30 -1.73 -4.91 -5.93
CA PRO A 30 -0.32 -4.95 -5.59
C PRO A 30 0.07 -3.77 -4.69
N VAL A 31 0.84 -4.07 -3.65
CA VAL A 31 1.46 -3.08 -2.77
C VAL A 31 2.97 -3.12 -2.98
N PHE A 32 3.59 -1.96 -3.04
CA PHE A 32 5.03 -1.80 -3.07
C PHE A 32 5.51 -1.11 -1.81
N ALA A 33 6.71 -1.46 -1.37
CA ALA A 33 7.41 -0.85 -0.27
C ALA A 33 8.63 -0.13 -0.84
N GLU A 34 8.74 1.18 -0.63
CA GLU A 34 9.86 1.99 -1.08
C GLU A 34 10.53 2.71 0.10
N CYS A 35 11.87 2.65 0.16
CA CYS A 35 12.65 3.30 1.22
C CYS A 35 12.96 4.76 0.88
N ASP A 36 12.80 5.67 1.85
CA ASP A 36 13.12 7.10 1.67
C ASP A 36 14.62 7.39 1.52
N LYS A 37 15.49 6.46 1.95
CA LYS A 37 16.96 6.66 1.95
C LYS A 37 17.69 5.96 0.82
N CYS A 38 17.47 4.65 0.67
CA CYS A 38 18.17 3.86 -0.33
C CYS A 38 17.37 3.68 -1.62
N SER A 39 16.16 4.23 -1.71
CA SER A 39 15.26 4.14 -2.88
C SER A 39 14.96 2.71 -3.34
N VAL A 40 15.26 1.71 -2.50
CA VAL A 40 14.93 0.31 -2.78
C VAL A 40 13.42 0.17 -2.76
N ARG A 41 12.87 -0.25 -3.91
CA ARG A 41 11.46 -0.55 -4.10
C ARG A 41 11.25 -2.05 -4.28
N ILE A 42 10.45 -2.65 -3.42
CA ILE A 42 10.12 -4.08 -3.46
C ILE A 42 8.60 -4.26 -3.49
N LYS A 43 8.13 -5.33 -4.13
CA LYS A 43 6.73 -5.73 -4.00
C LYS A 43 6.51 -6.31 -2.61
N ALA A 44 5.56 -5.75 -1.87
CA ALA A 44 5.20 -6.24 -0.55
C ALA A 44 4.31 -7.47 -0.67
N ASP A 45 4.65 -8.52 0.08
CA ASP A 45 3.81 -9.71 0.17
C ASP A 45 2.68 -9.47 1.18
N VAL A 46 1.58 -8.92 0.66
CA VAL A 46 0.41 -8.51 1.46
C VAL A 46 -0.16 -9.69 2.23
N GLU A 47 -0.10 -10.90 1.67
CA GLU A 47 -0.60 -12.12 2.31
C GLU A 47 0.21 -12.47 3.56
N SER A 48 1.54 -12.50 3.46
CA SER A 48 2.42 -12.72 4.62
C SER A 48 2.27 -11.62 5.67
N ILE A 49 2.06 -10.38 5.25
CA ILE A 49 1.85 -9.26 6.18
C ILE A 49 0.50 -9.43 6.90
N ALA A 50 -0.57 -9.79 6.18
CA ALA A 50 -1.88 -10.05 6.75
C ALA A 50 -1.88 -11.24 7.72
N ARG A 51 -1.13 -12.29 7.42
CA ARG A 51 -0.94 -13.44 8.33
C ARG A 51 -0.21 -13.05 9.62
N ARG A 52 0.72 -12.09 9.56
CA ARG A 52 1.51 -11.64 10.73
C ARG A 52 0.81 -10.58 11.59
N LEU A 53 0.16 -9.60 10.96
CA LEU A 53 -0.44 -8.45 11.64
C LEU A 53 -1.97 -8.57 11.80
N GLY A 54 -2.59 -9.52 11.11
CA GLY A 54 -4.04 -9.67 11.02
C GLY A 54 -4.61 -8.98 9.77
N GLY A 55 -5.65 -9.58 9.18
CA GLY A 55 -6.31 -9.07 7.97
C GLY A 55 -6.97 -7.69 8.15
N SER A 56 -7.41 -7.36 9.36
CA SER A 56 -8.02 -6.06 9.69
C SER A 56 -7.00 -4.93 9.86
N TYR A 57 -5.70 -5.23 9.84
CA TYR A 57 -4.65 -4.22 9.99
C TYR A 57 -4.61 -3.29 8.77
N SER A 58 -4.37 -2.00 9.01
CA SER A 58 -4.23 -1.00 7.95
C SER A 58 -2.76 -0.66 7.72
N LEU A 59 -2.29 -0.74 6.48
CA LEU A 59 -0.94 -0.29 6.10
C LEU A 59 -0.83 1.23 5.94
N TRP A 60 -1.96 1.92 5.92
CA TRP A 60 -2.00 3.37 5.74
C TRP A 60 -1.39 4.07 6.95
N GLY A 61 -0.34 4.84 6.71
CA GLY A 61 0.41 5.51 7.77
C GLY A 61 1.40 4.63 8.53
N SER A 62 1.44 3.33 8.24
CA SER A 62 2.45 2.46 8.83
C SER A 62 3.84 2.81 8.30
N LYS A 63 4.82 2.88 9.21
CA LYS A 63 6.22 3.11 8.87
C LYS A 63 7.05 1.93 9.35
N PHE A 64 7.61 1.17 8.41
CA PHE A 64 8.54 0.08 8.73
C PHE A 64 9.98 0.52 8.49
N ARG A 65 10.93 -0.15 9.15
CA ARG A 65 12.35 0.04 8.86
C ARG A 65 12.70 -0.62 7.53
N CYS A 66 13.62 0.00 6.79
CA CYS A 66 14.20 -0.62 5.61
C CYS A 66 14.86 -1.96 5.99
N ARG A 67 14.69 -2.98 5.16
CA ARG A 67 15.35 -4.29 5.35
C ARG A 67 16.74 -4.36 4.70
N CYS A 68 17.17 -3.30 4.01
CA CYS A 68 18.51 -3.23 3.45
C CYS A 68 19.53 -3.13 4.58
N VAL A 69 20.56 -3.98 4.54
CA VAL A 69 21.62 -4.01 5.55
C VAL A 69 22.28 -2.64 5.62
N GLY A 70 22.35 -2.07 6.83
CA GLY A 70 22.97 -0.76 7.09
C GLY A 70 22.11 0.46 6.74
N CYS A 71 20.87 0.30 6.26
CA CYS A 71 20.00 1.44 5.94
C CYS A 71 19.14 1.86 7.15
N PRO A 72 19.30 3.10 7.67
CA PRO A 72 18.44 3.62 8.74
C PRO A 72 17.09 4.15 8.25
N GLY A 73 16.82 4.05 6.94
CA GLY A 73 15.63 4.60 6.30
C GLY A 73 14.33 3.90 6.70
N ARG A 74 13.22 4.54 6.37
CA ARG A 74 11.87 4.03 6.58
C ARG A 74 11.22 3.75 5.23
N VAL A 75 10.35 2.76 5.26
CA VAL A 75 9.57 2.32 4.12
C VAL A 75 8.23 3.03 4.12
N THR A 76 7.86 3.58 2.96
CA THR A 76 6.50 4.00 2.64
C THR A 76 5.89 2.96 1.72
N PHE A 77 4.64 2.58 1.98
CA PHE A 77 3.92 1.69 1.09
C PHE A 77 3.20 2.47 0.01
N TYR A 78 3.08 1.86 -1.15
CA TYR A 78 2.40 2.39 -2.32
C TYR A 78 1.44 1.33 -2.84
N LEU A 79 0.16 1.67 -2.90
CA LEU A 79 -0.90 0.83 -3.43
C LEU A 79 -1.00 1.07 -4.95
N HIS A 80 -1.13 -0.01 -5.71
CA HIS A 80 -1.32 0.03 -7.17
C HIS A 80 -2.66 -0.63 -7.53
N PRO A 81 -3.79 0.06 -7.38
CA PRO A 81 -5.06 -0.50 -7.77
C PRO A 81 -5.23 -0.54 -9.32
N PRO A 82 -5.95 -1.54 -9.86
CA PRO A 82 -6.22 -1.65 -11.29
C PRO A 82 -7.09 -0.47 -11.71
N GLY A 83 -6.55 0.38 -12.58
CA GLY A 83 -7.21 1.58 -13.10
C GLY A 83 -6.71 2.89 -12.52
N ALA A 84 -5.85 2.90 -11.50
CA ALA A 84 -5.16 4.11 -11.11
C ALA A 84 -4.01 4.41 -12.10
N ILE A 85 -3.93 5.67 -12.52
CA ILE A 85 -2.84 6.18 -13.37
C ILE A 85 -1.51 6.16 -12.60
N MET A 86 -1.56 6.38 -11.28
CA MET A 86 -0.38 6.48 -10.43
C MET A 86 -0.49 5.59 -9.18
N ALA A 87 0.68 5.30 -8.60
CA ALA A 87 0.78 4.66 -7.30
C ALA A 87 0.20 5.58 -6.21
N VAL A 88 -0.63 5.02 -5.35
CA VAL A 88 -1.25 5.72 -4.24
C VAL A 88 -0.39 5.55 -2.99
N ALA A 89 0.16 6.65 -2.47
CA ALA A 89 1.05 6.59 -1.32
C ALA A 89 0.25 6.34 -0.03
N MET A 90 0.52 5.22 0.65
CA MET A 90 -0.19 4.82 1.85
C MET A 90 0.34 5.54 3.09
N THR A 91 0.39 6.87 3.07
CA THR A 91 0.84 7.71 4.19
C THR A 91 -0.28 7.94 5.20
N ALA A 92 0.06 8.43 6.39
CA ALA A 92 -0.93 8.83 7.38
C ALA A 92 -1.58 10.15 6.93
N LYS A 93 -2.88 10.32 7.16
CA LYS A 93 -3.50 11.64 7.06
C LYS A 93 -3.18 12.41 8.35
N HIS A 94 -2.71 13.65 8.21
CA HIS A 94 -2.60 14.59 9.32
C HIS A 94 -3.98 15.04 9.81
#